data_AF-A0A520YQ42-F1
#
_entry.id   AF-A0A520YQ42-F1
#
_cell.length_a   1.000
_cell.length_b   1.000
_cell.length_c   1.000
_cell.angle_alpha   90.00
_cell.angle_beta   90.00
_cell.angle_gamma   90.00
#
_symmetry.space_group_name_H-M   'P 1'
#
loop_
_entity.id
_entity.type
_entity.pdbx_description
1 polymer ?
#
loop_
_entity_poly.entity_id
_entity_poly.type
_entity_poly.pdbx_seq_one_letter_code
_entity_poly.pdbx_strand_id
1 'polypeptide(L)'
;MDFSFFDFLTLFGSLGLFLYGMKVMSDALMELTGDRMRQILAKATSNRLFAVLTGFTITALIQSSSATSLMVVSFANASLLSLTESIGVIMGANIGTTVTAWLIALLGFKIKMSAIAIPLVGLGFLLNFSKRKYLRHWGLFIIGFSILFVGLQYLKDSVPDIHSNPEVLAFLSSYTAQGYLSIILFMFVGTLLTVAIQSSSATMAITIIMCFEGWIPFEIAAAMVLGENIGTTITANLAAVVANYRAKRAARAHFI
;
A
#
# COMPACT_ATOMS: atom_id res chain seq x y z
N MET A 1 26.17 -1.68 16.46
CA MET A 1 26.23 -3.15 16.26
C MET A 1 26.55 -3.43 14.82
N ASP A 2 27.36 -4.44 14.53
CA ASP A 2 27.45 -4.99 13.18
C ASP A 2 26.11 -5.67 12.88
N PHE A 3 25.29 -5.06 12.03
CA PHE A 3 24.06 -5.65 11.54
C PHE A 3 24.42 -6.99 10.90
N SER A 4 24.06 -8.10 11.54
CA SER A 4 24.53 -9.40 11.07
C SER A 4 23.83 -9.72 9.75
N PHE A 5 24.45 -10.60 8.96
CA PHE A 5 23.80 -11.10 7.74
C PHE A 5 22.43 -11.75 8.06
N PHE A 6 22.29 -12.35 9.24
CA PHE A 6 21.04 -12.93 9.71
C PHE A 6 19.96 -11.86 10.00
N ASP A 7 20.33 -10.72 10.58
CA ASP A 7 19.40 -9.60 10.83
C ASP A 7 18.88 -9.02 9.52
N PHE A 8 19.77 -8.89 8.53
CA PHE A 8 19.39 -8.47 7.18
C PHE A 8 18.39 -9.45 6.52
N LEU A 9 18.67 -10.75 6.58
CA LEU A 9 17.74 -11.77 6.08
C LEU A 9 16.41 -11.76 6.84
N THR A 10 16.43 -11.52 8.14
CA THR A 10 15.22 -11.44 8.98
C THR A 10 14.37 -10.23 8.59
N LEU A 11 14.98 -9.06 8.36
CA LEU A 11 14.28 -7.87 7.88
C LEU A 11 13.63 -8.11 6.51
N PHE A 12 14.38 -8.69 5.56
CA PHE A 12 13.86 -9.04 4.24
C PHE A 12 12.74 -10.09 4.30
N GLY A 13 12.90 -11.12 5.14
CA GLY A 13 11.89 -12.14 5.39
C GLY A 13 10.62 -11.57 6.01
N SER A 14 10.75 -10.63 6.95
CA SER A 14 9.64 -9.94 7.59
C SER A 14 8.86 -9.08 6.60
N LEU A 15 9.58 -8.31 5.76
CA LEU A 15 8.98 -7.56 4.65
C LEU A 15 8.29 -8.51 3.66
N GLY A 16 8.93 -9.63 3.33
CA GLY A 16 8.35 -10.67 2.47
C GLY A 16 7.05 -11.23 3.02
N LEU A 17 6.99 -11.51 4.32
CA LEU A 17 5.78 -11.97 5.00
C LEU A 17 4.67 -10.92 4.97
N PHE A 18 5.02 -9.66 5.26
CA PHE A 18 4.10 -8.52 5.18
C PHE A 18 3.51 -8.35 3.78
N LEU A 19 4.37 -8.34 2.75
CA LEU A 19 3.99 -8.24 1.34
C LEU A 19 3.14 -9.42 0.89
N TYR A 20 3.49 -10.64 1.31
CA TYR A 20 2.73 -11.84 0.98
C TYR A 20 1.35 -11.83 1.64
N GLY A 21 1.25 -11.44 2.91
CA GLY A 21 -0.02 -11.25 3.61
C GLY A 21 -0.92 -10.26 2.90
N MET A 22 -0.37 -9.09 2.53
CA MET A 22 -1.09 -8.11 1.71
C MET A 22 -1.56 -8.70 0.37
N LYS A 23 -0.69 -9.42 -0.34
CA LYS A 23 -1.05 -10.04 -1.63
C LYS A 23 -2.20 -11.02 -1.49
N VAL A 24 -2.10 -11.98 -0.57
CA VAL A 24 -3.14 -12.99 -0.32
C VAL A 24 -4.47 -12.32 0.06
N MET A 25 -4.41 -11.30 0.90
CA MET A 25 -5.57 -10.51 1.31
C MET A 25 -6.22 -9.79 0.13
N SER A 26 -5.43 -9.08 -0.69
CA SER A 26 -5.91 -8.34 -1.87
C SER A 26 -6.46 -9.27 -2.94
N ASP A 27 -5.79 -10.39 -3.23
CA ASP A 27 -6.25 -11.37 -4.22
C ASP A 27 -7.58 -12.01 -3.79
N ALA A 28 -7.71 -12.36 -2.50
CA ALA A 28 -8.96 -12.89 -1.95
C ALA A 28 -10.12 -11.90 -2.04
N LEU A 29 -9.87 -10.61 -1.73
CA LEU A 29 -10.87 -9.56 -1.88
C LEU A 29 -11.25 -9.32 -3.34
N MET A 30 -10.27 -9.37 -4.24
CA MET A 30 -10.51 -9.23 -5.67
C MET A 30 -11.36 -10.38 -6.22
N GLU A 31 -11.18 -11.60 -5.74
CA GLU A 31 -12.06 -12.74 -6.07
C GLU A 31 -13.47 -12.58 -5.46
N LEU A 32 -13.59 -11.99 -4.28
CA LEU A 32 -14.89 -11.73 -3.64
C LEU A 32 -15.67 -10.58 -4.30
N THR A 33 -14.95 -9.62 -4.89
CA THR A 33 -15.54 -8.32 -5.29
C THR A 33 -15.33 -7.94 -6.75
N GLY A 34 -14.49 -8.64 -7.52
CA GLY A 34 -14.00 -8.22 -8.84
C GLY A 34 -15.10 -7.88 -9.84
N ASP A 35 -16.09 -8.75 -10.02
CA ASP A 35 -17.22 -8.48 -10.92
C ASP A 35 -18.06 -7.29 -10.45
N ARG A 36 -18.26 -7.16 -9.14
CA ARG A 36 -18.97 -6.01 -8.55
C ARG A 36 -18.18 -4.72 -8.74
N MET A 37 -16.85 -4.74 -8.59
CA MET A 37 -16.01 -3.56 -8.76
C MET A 37 -15.99 -3.11 -10.22
N ARG A 38 -15.96 -4.02 -11.19
CA ARG A 38 -16.14 -3.72 -12.61
C ARG A 38 -17.50 -3.09 -12.90
N GLN A 39 -18.57 -3.61 -12.29
CA GLN A 39 -19.91 -3.04 -12.41
C GLN A 39 -20.05 -1.66 -11.76
N ILE A 40 -19.44 -1.45 -10.59
CA ILE A 40 -19.43 -0.15 -9.89
C ILE A 40 -18.65 0.87 -10.73
N LEU A 41 -17.49 0.50 -11.27
CA LEU A 41 -16.71 1.35 -12.19
C LEU A 41 -17.51 1.71 -13.45
N ALA A 42 -18.20 0.74 -14.07
CA ALA A 42 -19.04 0.99 -15.24
C ALA A 42 -20.24 1.91 -14.92
N LYS A 43 -20.66 1.97 -13.65
CA LYS A 43 -21.72 2.84 -13.15
C LYS A 43 -21.19 4.13 -12.51
N ALA A 44 -19.89 4.39 -12.55
CA ALA A 44 -19.26 5.61 -12.00
C ALA A 44 -19.72 6.92 -12.70
N THR A 45 -20.80 6.86 -13.48
CA THR A 45 -21.15 7.71 -14.61
C THR A 45 -22.26 8.70 -14.29
N SER A 46 -22.05 9.60 -13.34
CA SER A 46 -23.02 10.71 -13.17
C SER A 46 -22.44 12.01 -12.65
N ASN A 47 -21.43 11.98 -11.78
CA ASN A 47 -20.75 13.20 -11.33
C ASN A 47 -19.33 12.94 -10.80
N ARG A 48 -18.53 14.01 -10.69
CA ARG A 48 -17.12 13.95 -10.25
C ARG A 48 -16.96 13.38 -8.84
N LEU A 49 -17.89 13.68 -7.93
CA LEU A 49 -17.84 13.20 -6.55
C LEU A 49 -18.03 11.69 -6.48
N PHE A 50 -18.97 11.14 -7.26
CA PHE A 50 -19.24 9.71 -7.32
C PHE A 50 -18.05 8.95 -7.91
N ALA A 51 -17.35 9.52 -8.89
CA ALA A 51 -16.09 8.96 -9.39
C ALA A 51 -15.03 8.87 -8.28
N VAL A 52 -14.84 9.94 -7.49
CA VAL A 52 -13.92 9.95 -6.33
C VAL A 52 -14.34 8.91 -5.28
N LEU A 53 -15.60 8.89 -4.88
CA LEU A 53 -16.10 7.92 -3.90
C LEU A 53 -15.97 6.47 -4.40
N THR A 54 -16.14 6.25 -5.69
CA THR A 54 -15.94 4.94 -6.32
C THR A 54 -14.48 4.52 -6.21
N GLY A 55 -13.54 5.37 -6.60
CA GLY A 55 -12.11 5.10 -6.47
C GLY A 55 -11.66 4.86 -5.04
N PHE A 56 -12.16 5.68 -4.12
CA PHE A 56 -11.92 5.54 -2.67
C PHE A 56 -12.40 4.18 -2.18
N THR A 57 -13.65 3.82 -2.48
CA THR A 57 -14.26 2.57 -2.01
C THR A 57 -13.54 1.35 -2.57
N ILE A 58 -13.25 1.34 -3.87
CA ILE A 58 -12.54 0.23 -4.52
C ILE A 58 -11.15 0.06 -3.89
N THR A 59 -10.41 1.15 -3.74
CA THR A 59 -9.04 1.08 -3.23
C THR A 59 -9.00 0.78 -1.73
N ALA A 60 -9.89 1.36 -0.93
CA ALA A 60 -9.99 1.05 0.49
C ALA A 60 -10.34 -0.42 0.74
N LEU A 61 -11.18 -1.00 -0.12
CA LEU A 61 -11.55 -2.42 -0.01
C LEU A 61 -10.45 -3.34 -0.53
N ILE A 62 -9.91 -3.11 -1.73
CA ILE A 62 -8.89 -3.98 -2.34
C ILE A 62 -7.50 -3.76 -1.72
N GLN A 63 -7.27 -2.60 -1.11
CA GLN A 63 -5.99 -2.15 -0.54
C GLN A 63 -4.87 -1.93 -1.57
N SER A 64 -5.21 -1.76 -2.85
CA SER A 64 -4.23 -1.56 -3.93
C SER A 64 -4.68 -0.48 -4.91
N SER A 65 -4.10 0.72 -4.80
CA SER A 65 -4.34 1.82 -5.75
C SER A 65 -3.74 1.54 -7.13
N SER A 66 -2.65 0.78 -7.21
CA SER A 66 -2.09 0.30 -8.49
C SER A 66 -3.10 -0.58 -9.23
N ALA A 67 -3.74 -1.53 -8.55
CA ALA A 67 -4.78 -2.38 -9.15
C ALA A 67 -5.98 -1.54 -9.62
N THR A 68 -6.45 -0.59 -8.79
CA THR A 68 -7.53 0.34 -9.17
C THR A 68 -7.15 1.18 -10.39
N SER A 69 -5.93 1.73 -10.42
CA SER A 69 -5.45 2.58 -11.52
C SER A 69 -5.29 1.79 -12.82
N LEU A 70 -4.79 0.55 -12.75
CA LEU A 70 -4.72 -0.35 -13.90
C LEU A 70 -6.12 -0.69 -14.45
N MET A 71 -7.10 -0.92 -13.58
CA MET A 71 -8.50 -1.10 -13.99
C MET A 71 -9.05 0.15 -14.69
N VAL A 72 -8.80 1.34 -14.14
CA VAL A 72 -9.21 2.62 -14.75
C VAL A 72 -8.56 2.83 -16.11
N VAL A 73 -7.26 2.59 -16.23
CA VAL A 73 -6.52 2.70 -17.51
C VAL A 73 -7.07 1.71 -18.54
N SER A 74 -7.36 0.47 -18.14
CA SER A 74 -7.98 -0.54 -19.00
C SER A 74 -9.39 -0.12 -19.47
N PHE A 75 -10.20 0.44 -18.58
CA PHE A 75 -11.57 0.89 -18.91
C PHE A 75 -11.56 2.15 -19.77
N ALA A 76 -10.63 3.06 -19.55
CA ALA A 76 -10.39 4.21 -20.42
C ALA A 76 -9.93 3.75 -21.82
N ASN A 77 -9.08 2.71 -21.89
CA ASN A 77 -8.68 2.10 -23.16
C ASN A 77 -9.88 1.50 -23.91
N ALA A 78 -10.78 0.82 -23.19
CA ALA A 78 -12.01 0.28 -23.74
C ALA A 78 -13.10 1.34 -24.01
N SER A 79 -12.82 2.63 -23.80
CA SER A 79 -13.79 3.74 -23.93
C SER A 79 -15.01 3.63 -23.01
N LEU A 80 -14.90 2.87 -21.92
CA LEU A 80 -15.94 2.69 -20.90
C LEU A 80 -15.95 3.81 -19.86
N LEU A 81 -14.83 4.53 -19.73
CA LEU A 81 -14.72 5.72 -18.89
C LEU A 81 -14.24 6.90 -19.73
N SER A 82 -14.86 8.06 -19.50
CA SER A 82 -14.32 9.34 -19.95
C SER A 82 -13.07 9.70 -19.14
N LEU A 83 -12.25 10.61 -19.68
CA LEU A 83 -11.06 11.09 -18.98
C LEU A 83 -11.41 11.71 -17.61
N THR A 84 -12.50 12.49 -17.54
CA THR A 84 -12.93 13.14 -16.30
C THR A 84 -13.31 12.12 -15.23
N GLU A 85 -14.00 11.04 -15.61
CA GLU A 85 -14.35 9.96 -14.69
C GLU A 85 -13.09 9.18 -14.27
N SER A 86 -12.20 8.87 -15.22
CA SER A 86 -10.92 8.22 -14.90
C SER A 86 -10.10 9.02 -13.87
N ILE A 87 -9.98 10.34 -14.05
CA ILE A 87 -9.28 11.21 -13.10
C ILE A 87 -9.98 11.18 -11.74
N GLY A 88 -11.31 11.29 -11.71
CA GLY A 88 -12.07 11.22 -10.46
C GLY A 88 -11.82 9.91 -9.70
N VAL A 89 -11.88 8.77 -10.38
CA VAL A 89 -11.61 7.46 -9.76
C VAL A 89 -10.16 7.34 -9.30
N ILE A 90 -9.18 7.83 -10.07
CA ILE A 90 -7.76 7.81 -9.66
C ILE A 90 -7.54 8.67 -8.41
N MET A 91 -8.13 9.87 -8.34
CA MET A 91 -8.04 10.73 -7.15
C MET A 91 -8.69 10.06 -5.94
N GLY A 92 -9.84 9.44 -6.13
CA GLY A 92 -10.47 8.58 -5.14
C GLY A 92 -9.56 7.46 -4.65
N ALA A 93 -8.89 6.77 -5.57
CA ALA A 93 -7.98 5.68 -5.25
C ALA A 93 -6.83 6.14 -4.35
N ASN A 94 -6.23 7.29 -4.64
CA ASN A 94 -5.18 7.88 -3.80
C ASN A 94 -5.69 8.15 -2.37
N ILE A 95 -6.91 8.69 -2.22
CA ILE A 95 -7.53 8.87 -0.89
C ILE A 95 -7.76 7.51 -0.23
N GLY A 96 -8.22 6.51 -0.99
CA GLY A 96 -8.47 5.15 -0.49
C GLY A 96 -7.22 4.48 0.09
N THR A 97 -6.04 4.71 -0.49
CA THR A 97 -4.76 4.19 0.03
C THR A 97 -4.48 4.64 1.46
N THR A 98 -4.97 5.80 1.88
CA THR A 98 -4.80 6.28 3.27
C THR A 98 -5.44 5.35 4.30
N VAL A 99 -6.44 4.53 3.91
CA VAL A 99 -7.05 3.53 4.79
C VAL A 99 -6.02 2.49 5.23
N THR A 100 -5.04 2.14 4.38
CA THR A 100 -3.94 1.25 4.77
C THR A 100 -3.09 1.89 5.89
N ALA A 101 -2.77 3.18 5.78
CA ALA A 101 -2.02 3.91 6.80
C ALA A 101 -2.72 3.85 8.16
N TRP A 102 -4.03 4.11 8.18
CA TRP A 102 -4.86 4.04 9.37
C TRP A 102 -4.93 2.64 9.96
N LEU A 103 -5.05 1.62 9.10
CA LEU A 103 -5.04 0.22 9.50
C LEU A 103 -3.73 -0.13 10.22
N ILE A 104 -2.58 0.26 9.65
CA ILE A 104 -1.26 0.01 10.26
C ILE A 104 -1.11 0.82 11.55
N ALA A 105 -1.41 2.12 11.53
CA ALA A 105 -1.25 3.01 12.69
C ALA A 105 -2.12 2.59 13.89
N LEU A 106 -3.38 2.21 13.66
CA LEU A 106 -4.31 1.85 14.72
C LEU A 106 -4.19 0.39 15.15
N LEU A 107 -4.15 -0.55 14.21
CA LEU A 107 -4.18 -1.98 14.53
C LEU A 107 -2.78 -2.57 14.69
N GLY A 108 -1.77 -2.03 14.00
CA GLY A 108 -0.40 -2.56 14.02
C GLY A 108 0.39 -2.16 15.26
N PHE A 109 0.22 -0.94 15.76
CA PHE A 109 1.02 -0.44 16.90
C PHE A 109 0.26 -0.37 18.23
N LYS A 110 -1.05 -0.08 18.23
CA LYS A 110 -1.82 0.04 19.48
C LYS A 110 -2.42 -1.29 19.94
N ILE A 111 -2.84 -2.14 19.01
CA ILE A 111 -3.41 -3.45 19.31
C ILE A 111 -2.31 -4.48 19.14
N LYS A 112 -2.12 -5.38 20.12
CA LYS A 112 -1.23 -6.54 19.99
C LYS A 112 -1.85 -7.55 19.01
N MET A 113 -1.99 -7.16 17.75
CA MET A 113 -2.68 -7.94 16.74
C MET A 113 -1.99 -9.28 16.50
N SER A 114 -0.70 -9.40 16.84
CA SER A 114 0.04 -10.66 16.87
C SER A 114 -0.61 -11.74 17.76
N ALA A 115 -1.18 -11.37 18.91
CA ALA A 115 -1.85 -12.33 19.81
C ALA A 115 -3.17 -12.86 19.21
N ILE A 116 -3.82 -12.06 18.38
CA ILE A 116 -5.10 -12.40 17.72
C ILE A 116 -4.85 -13.04 16.35
N ALA A 117 -3.70 -12.77 15.72
CA ALA A 117 -3.36 -13.24 14.39
C ALA A 117 -3.33 -14.77 14.31
N ILE A 118 -2.74 -15.47 15.28
CA ILE A 118 -2.68 -16.95 15.26
C ILE A 118 -4.10 -17.57 15.32
N PRO A 119 -4.99 -17.19 16.26
CA PRO A 119 -6.39 -17.62 16.24
C PRO A 119 -7.11 -17.31 14.92
N LEU A 120 -6.88 -16.13 14.34
CA LEU A 120 -7.47 -15.74 13.05
C LEU A 120 -6.95 -16.61 11.89
N VAL A 121 -5.66 -16.95 11.86
CA VAL A 121 -5.12 -17.92 10.89
C VAL A 121 -5.83 -19.26 11.04
N GLY A 122 -6.04 -19.75 12.27
CA GLY A 122 -6.79 -20.99 12.52
C GLY A 122 -8.20 -20.95 11.95
N LEU A 123 -8.95 -19.87 12.23
CA LEU A 123 -10.30 -19.66 11.68
C LEU A 123 -10.29 -19.55 10.15
N GLY A 124 -9.38 -18.75 9.59
CA GLY A 124 -9.24 -18.57 8.16
C GLY A 124 -8.88 -19.87 7.44
N PHE A 125 -8.01 -20.69 8.07
CA PHE A 125 -7.63 -22.02 7.58
C PHE A 125 -8.84 -22.95 7.54
N LEU A 126 -9.67 -23.00 8.60
CA LEU A 126 -10.90 -23.79 8.60
C LEU A 126 -11.87 -23.37 7.48
N LEU A 127 -12.05 -22.06 7.29
CA LEU A 127 -12.89 -21.53 6.22
C LEU A 127 -12.35 -21.83 4.82
N ASN A 128 -11.03 -21.93 4.66
CA ASN A 128 -10.39 -22.26 3.38
C ASN A 128 -10.74 -23.66 2.86
N PHE A 129 -11.08 -24.62 3.74
CA PHE A 129 -11.56 -25.95 3.33
C PHE A 129 -13.05 -25.98 2.97
N SER A 130 -13.77 -24.84 3.07
CA SER A 130 -15.18 -24.80 2.72
C SER A 130 -15.39 -25.08 1.23
N LYS A 131 -16.36 -25.95 0.92
CA LYS A 131 -16.81 -26.18 -0.46
C LYS A 131 -17.44 -24.93 -1.09
N ARG A 132 -17.90 -23.98 -0.27
CA ARG A 132 -18.48 -22.72 -0.74
C ARG A 132 -17.35 -21.75 -1.07
N LYS A 133 -17.17 -21.43 -2.37
CA LYS A 133 -16.13 -20.50 -2.86
C LYS A 133 -16.09 -19.19 -2.05
N TYR A 134 -17.25 -18.59 -1.79
CA TYR A 134 -17.35 -17.36 -1.01
C TYR A 134 -16.70 -17.47 0.38
N LEU A 135 -16.98 -18.54 1.14
CA LEU A 135 -16.39 -18.74 2.47
C LEU A 135 -14.89 -19.02 2.39
N ARG A 136 -14.46 -19.76 1.37
CA ARG A 136 -13.04 -20.03 1.12
C ARG A 136 -12.24 -18.73 0.91
N HIS A 137 -12.74 -17.82 0.08
CA HIS A 137 -12.05 -16.55 -0.15
C HIS A 137 -12.07 -15.65 1.09
N TRP A 138 -13.13 -15.66 1.91
CA TRP A 138 -13.08 -15.02 3.23
C TRP A 138 -12.04 -15.65 4.16
N GLY A 139 -11.87 -16.97 4.11
CA GLY A 139 -10.80 -17.67 4.81
C GLY A 139 -9.41 -17.19 4.39
N LEU A 140 -9.17 -17.10 3.08
CA LEU A 140 -7.92 -16.55 2.52
C LEU A 140 -7.70 -15.08 2.90
N PHE A 141 -8.74 -14.25 2.88
CA PHE A 141 -8.66 -12.87 3.33
C PHE A 141 -8.21 -12.78 4.79
N ILE A 142 -8.82 -13.58 5.69
CA ILE A 142 -8.46 -13.62 7.11
C ILE A 142 -7.03 -14.10 7.31
N ILE A 143 -6.60 -15.14 6.58
CA ILE A 143 -5.21 -15.63 6.62
C ILE A 143 -4.24 -14.52 6.17
N GLY A 144 -4.48 -13.92 5.01
CA GLY A 144 -3.64 -12.85 4.47
C GLY A 144 -3.53 -11.66 5.41
N PHE A 145 -4.67 -11.21 5.95
CA PHE A 145 -4.75 -10.16 6.97
C PHE A 145 -3.92 -10.52 8.21
N SER A 146 -4.02 -11.75 8.71
CA SER A 146 -3.26 -12.20 9.89
C SER A 146 -1.76 -12.25 9.62
N ILE A 147 -1.36 -12.82 8.48
CA ILE A 147 0.04 -12.90 8.05
C ILE A 147 0.64 -11.49 7.88
N LEU A 148 -0.12 -10.56 7.32
CA LEU A 148 0.27 -9.16 7.19
C LEU A 148 0.67 -8.58 8.55
N PHE A 149 -0.16 -8.72 9.58
CA PHE A 149 0.16 -8.19 10.91
C PHE A 149 1.32 -8.92 11.59
N VAL A 150 1.47 -10.23 11.39
CA VAL A 150 2.63 -10.98 11.88
C VAL A 150 3.92 -10.47 11.22
N GLY A 151 3.90 -10.27 9.89
CA GLY A 151 5.03 -9.67 9.16
C GLY A 151 5.33 -8.25 9.62
N LEU A 152 4.31 -7.44 9.88
CA LEU A 152 4.47 -6.08 10.40
C LEU A 152 5.13 -6.07 11.78
N GLN A 153 4.72 -6.98 12.67
CA GLN A 153 5.31 -7.14 14.00
C GLN A 153 6.78 -7.52 13.88
N TYR A 154 7.13 -8.52 13.06
CA TYR A 154 8.53 -8.89 12.85
C TYR A 154 9.35 -7.78 12.19
N LEU A 155 8.76 -6.98 11.30
CA LEU A 155 9.43 -5.83 10.69
C LEU A 155 9.77 -4.81 11.78
N LYS A 156 8.80 -4.47 12.63
CA LYS A 156 9.01 -3.59 13.78
C LYS A 156 10.10 -4.12 14.72
N ASP A 157 10.05 -5.40 15.08
CA ASP A 157 11.01 -6.03 15.99
C ASP A 157 12.43 -6.16 15.38
N SER A 158 12.54 -6.10 14.04
CA SER A 158 13.82 -6.13 13.31
C SER A 158 14.45 -4.73 13.17
N VAL A 159 13.70 -3.66 13.43
CA VAL A 159 14.23 -2.29 13.41
C VAL A 159 14.88 -2.01 14.77
N PRO A 160 16.18 -1.71 14.83
CA PRO A 160 16.86 -1.47 16.09
C PRO A 160 16.27 -0.28 16.86
N ASP A 161 16.30 -0.34 18.19
CA ASP A 161 15.97 0.82 19.03
C ASP A 161 17.00 1.92 18.77
N ILE A 162 16.52 3.09 18.33
CA ILE A 162 17.38 4.21 17.98
C ILE A 162 18.11 4.78 19.20
N HIS A 163 17.53 4.67 20.40
CA HIS A 163 18.16 5.12 21.64
C HIS A 163 19.38 4.26 22.02
N SER A 164 19.46 3.04 21.49
CA SER A 164 20.61 2.15 21.67
C SER A 164 21.72 2.35 20.62
N ASN A 165 21.51 3.19 19.58
CA ASN A 165 22.43 3.37 18.45
C ASN A 165 22.71 4.87 18.13
N PRO A 166 23.52 5.55 18.97
CA PRO A 166 23.79 6.98 18.83
C PRO A 166 24.49 7.37 17.51
N GLU A 167 25.30 6.49 16.91
CA GLU A 167 25.96 6.75 15.63
C GLU A 167 24.96 6.83 14.46
N VAL A 168 23.96 5.96 14.44
CA VAL A 168 22.92 5.95 13.39
C VAL A 168 22.00 7.15 13.56
N LEU A 169 21.67 7.51 14.80
CA LEU A 169 20.94 8.74 15.11
C LEU A 169 21.73 10.00 14.70
N ALA A 170 23.04 10.03 14.92
CA ALA A 170 23.90 11.14 14.48
C ALA A 170 23.95 11.24 12.94
N PHE A 171 24.05 10.11 12.25
CA PHE A 171 23.99 10.06 10.79
C PHE A 171 22.63 10.57 10.29
N LEU A 172 21.51 10.01 10.76
CA LEU A 172 20.18 10.39 10.31
C LEU A 172 19.82 11.83 10.68
N SER A 173 20.20 12.32 11.86
CA SER A 173 19.99 13.72 12.26
C SER A 173 20.70 14.68 11.30
N SER A 174 21.90 14.35 10.83
CA SER A 174 22.64 15.18 9.86
C SER A 174 21.92 15.32 8.51
N TYR A 175 21.16 14.32 8.07
CA TYR A 175 20.39 14.36 6.82
C TYR A 175 18.95 14.84 6.98
N THR A 176 18.37 14.70 8.17
CA THR A 176 17.00 15.15 8.47
C THR A 176 16.94 16.62 8.91
N ALA A 177 18.05 17.20 9.37
CA ALA A 177 18.12 18.58 9.86
C ALA A 177 18.53 19.64 8.80
N GLN A 178 18.56 19.31 7.52
CA GLN A 178 19.00 20.24 6.44
C GLN A 178 17.87 21.11 5.88
N GLY A 179 16.74 21.20 6.62
CA GLY A 179 15.58 21.99 6.23
C GLY A 179 14.94 21.47 4.94
N TYR A 180 14.77 22.34 3.95
CA TYR A 180 14.10 22.01 2.68
C TYR A 180 14.82 20.93 1.86
N LEU A 181 16.16 20.82 1.97
CA LEU A 181 16.91 19.82 1.22
C LEU A 181 16.51 18.40 1.66
N SER A 182 16.33 18.21 2.97
CA SER A 182 15.88 16.94 3.55
C SER A 182 14.51 16.53 3.01
N ILE A 183 13.58 17.47 2.87
CA ILE A 183 12.24 17.20 2.33
C ILE A 183 12.33 16.64 0.91
N ILE A 184 13.10 17.30 0.03
CA ILE A 184 13.26 16.87 -1.37
C ILE A 184 13.97 15.51 -1.45
N LEU A 185 15.04 15.34 -0.65
CA LEU A 185 15.80 14.10 -0.60
C LEU A 185 14.92 12.91 -0.19
N PHE A 186 14.20 13.04 0.92
CA PHE A 186 13.37 11.95 1.44
C PHE A 186 12.11 11.70 0.61
N MET A 187 11.56 12.73 -0.06
CA MET A 187 10.58 12.53 -1.12
C MET A 187 11.14 11.67 -2.25
N PHE A 188 12.37 11.95 -2.72
CA PHE A 188 13.00 11.13 -3.76
C PHE A 188 13.27 9.69 -3.28
N VAL A 189 13.70 9.51 -2.04
CA VAL A 189 13.87 8.19 -1.42
C VAL A 189 12.54 7.42 -1.39
N GLY A 190 11.44 8.05 -0.95
CA GLY A 190 10.11 7.43 -0.95
C GLY A 190 9.65 7.01 -2.35
N THR A 191 9.92 7.85 -3.37
CA THR A 191 9.67 7.51 -4.77
C THR A 191 10.46 6.28 -5.20
N LEU A 192 11.78 6.27 -5.00
CA LEU A 192 12.63 5.15 -5.41
C LEU A 192 12.27 3.85 -4.70
N LEU A 193 12.02 3.90 -3.39
CA LEU A 193 11.60 2.74 -2.62
C LEU A 193 10.29 2.18 -3.15
N THR A 194 9.30 3.04 -3.42
CA THR A 194 8.02 2.59 -3.97
C THR A 194 8.15 2.02 -5.37
N VAL A 195 9.04 2.56 -6.20
CA VAL A 195 9.33 2.00 -7.54
C VAL A 195 9.98 0.62 -7.44
N ALA A 196 10.93 0.46 -6.52
CA ALA A 196 11.63 -0.81 -6.32
C ALA A 196 10.69 -1.89 -5.77
N ILE A 197 9.89 -1.55 -4.76
CA ILE A 197 8.96 -2.48 -4.09
C ILE A 197 7.67 -2.67 -4.91
N GLN A 198 7.33 -1.71 -5.78
CA GLN A 198 6.06 -1.61 -6.52
C GLN A 198 4.81 -1.62 -5.63
N SER A 199 4.94 -1.19 -4.37
CA SER A 199 3.82 -1.07 -3.43
C SER A 199 4.01 0.14 -2.52
N SER A 200 3.18 1.18 -2.69
CA SER A 200 3.15 2.32 -1.75
C SER A 200 2.66 1.88 -0.37
N SER A 201 1.71 0.96 -0.27
CA SER A 201 1.24 0.44 1.02
C SER A 201 2.37 -0.23 1.82
N ALA A 202 3.28 -0.91 1.14
CA ALA A 202 4.47 -1.49 1.78
C ALA A 202 5.48 -0.44 2.20
N THR A 203 5.78 0.50 1.31
CA THR A 203 6.74 1.57 1.59
C THR A 203 6.23 2.48 2.72
N MET A 204 4.93 2.77 2.73
CA MET A 204 4.25 3.50 3.79
C MET A 204 4.32 2.77 5.14
N ALA A 205 4.22 1.44 5.17
CA ALA A 205 4.41 0.67 6.40
C ALA A 205 5.81 0.87 6.98
N ILE A 206 6.84 0.84 6.12
CA ILE A 206 8.23 1.11 6.51
C ILE A 206 8.35 2.54 7.04
N THR A 207 7.83 3.53 6.31
CA THR A 207 7.87 4.94 6.70
C THR A 207 7.17 5.20 8.03
N ILE A 208 6.00 4.60 8.26
CA ILE A 208 5.28 4.70 9.54
C ILE A 208 6.09 4.03 10.66
N ILE A 209 6.69 2.86 10.44
CA ILE A 209 7.54 2.20 11.45
C ILE A 209 8.74 3.08 11.80
N MET A 210 9.45 3.60 10.80
CA MET A 210 10.59 4.49 11.02
C MET A 210 10.18 5.75 11.79
N CYS A 211 9.01 6.32 11.49
CA CYS A 211 8.50 7.47 12.23
C CYS A 211 8.11 7.09 13.67
N PHE A 212 7.51 5.92 13.87
CA PHE A 212 7.05 5.44 15.17
C PHE A 212 8.20 5.10 16.12
N GLU A 213 9.25 4.45 15.60
CA GLU A 213 10.47 4.12 16.35
C GLU A 213 11.43 5.33 16.49
N GLY A 214 11.04 6.51 16.00
CA GLY A 214 11.80 7.75 16.16
C GLY A 214 12.99 7.91 15.21
N TRP A 215 13.10 7.07 14.17
CA TRP A 215 14.17 7.12 13.17
C TRP A 215 14.09 8.33 12.25
N ILE A 216 12.87 8.76 11.93
CA ILE A 216 12.62 9.97 11.14
C ILE A 216 11.54 10.81 11.83
N PRO A 217 11.66 12.15 11.80
CA PRO A 217 10.61 13.02 12.30
C PRO A 217 9.40 13.01 11.34
N PHE A 218 8.24 13.44 11.84
CA PHE A 218 6.98 13.40 11.11
C PHE A 218 7.05 14.14 9.76
N GLU A 219 7.74 15.27 9.71
CA GLU A 219 7.89 16.08 8.50
C GLU A 219 8.61 15.32 7.38
N ILE A 220 9.63 14.54 7.76
CA ILE A 220 10.39 13.71 6.83
C ILE A 220 9.59 12.49 6.41
N ALA A 221 8.85 11.87 7.33
CA ALA A 221 7.92 10.79 7.01
C ALA A 221 6.84 11.27 6.03
N ALA A 222 6.28 12.48 6.23
CA ALA A 222 5.32 13.08 5.31
C ALA A 222 5.95 13.34 3.93
N ALA A 223 7.20 13.80 3.87
CA ALA A 223 7.93 13.97 2.63
C ALA A 223 8.13 12.63 1.88
N MET A 224 8.50 11.57 2.61
CA MET A 224 8.60 10.21 2.04
C MET A 224 7.27 9.75 1.46
N VAL A 225 6.15 9.93 2.18
CA VAL A 225 4.80 9.54 1.70
C VAL A 225 4.40 10.30 0.43
N LEU A 226 4.76 11.58 0.30
CA LEU A 226 4.59 12.31 -0.97
C LEU A 226 5.37 11.63 -2.10
N GLY A 227 6.61 11.24 -1.82
CA GLY A 227 7.46 10.46 -2.70
C GLY A 227 6.84 9.12 -3.11
N GLU A 228 6.29 8.38 -2.14
CA GLU A 228 5.65 7.09 -2.36
C GLU A 228 4.46 7.20 -3.31
N ASN A 229 3.64 8.24 -3.15
CA ASN A 229 2.52 8.51 -4.04
C ASN A 229 2.99 8.78 -5.48
N ILE A 230 4.10 9.51 -5.66
CA ILE A 230 4.72 9.71 -6.99
C ILE A 230 5.19 8.37 -7.56
N GLY A 231 5.86 7.53 -6.76
CA GLY A 231 6.39 6.24 -7.20
C GLY A 231 5.29 5.29 -7.73
N THR A 232 4.14 5.25 -7.08
CA THR A 232 3.02 4.36 -7.48
C THR A 232 2.49 4.61 -8.89
N THR A 233 2.56 5.86 -9.37
CA THR A 233 2.04 6.27 -10.68
C THR A 233 2.75 5.58 -11.86
N ILE A 234 3.98 5.08 -11.65
CA ILE A 234 4.80 4.45 -12.69
C ILE A 234 4.12 3.19 -13.23
N THR A 235 3.45 2.41 -12.38
CA THR A 235 2.76 1.18 -12.79
C THR A 235 1.67 1.43 -13.83
N ALA A 236 0.82 2.44 -13.60
CA ALA A 236 -0.24 2.83 -14.51
C ALA A 236 0.31 3.44 -15.81
N ASN A 237 1.39 4.23 -15.72
CA ASN A 237 2.04 4.83 -16.88
C ASN A 237 2.70 3.78 -17.78
N LEU A 238 3.37 2.78 -17.20
CA LEU A 238 3.95 1.65 -17.94
C LEU A 238 2.85 0.84 -18.65
N ALA A 239 1.75 0.53 -17.97
CA ALA A 239 0.60 -0.15 -18.59
C ALA A 239 -0.02 0.66 -19.74
N ALA A 240 -0.04 1.99 -19.65
CA ALA A 240 -0.63 2.84 -20.67
C ALA A 240 0.26 3.04 -21.93
N VAL A 241 1.53 2.65 -21.92
CA VAL A 241 2.46 2.86 -23.07
C VAL A 241 1.92 2.25 -24.36
N VAL A 242 1.35 1.06 -24.28
CA VAL A 242 0.79 0.30 -25.41
C VAL A 242 -0.71 0.56 -25.64
N ALA A 243 -1.32 1.45 -24.84
CA ALA A 243 -2.75 1.75 -24.89
C ALA A 243 -3.08 2.98 -25.75
N ASN A 244 -4.38 3.24 -25.95
CA ASN A 244 -4.86 4.38 -26.72
C ASN A 244 -4.68 5.73 -26.01
N TYR A 245 -5.04 6.83 -26.70
CA TYR A 245 -4.84 8.18 -26.19
C TYR A 245 -5.62 8.48 -24.89
N ARG A 246 -6.77 7.84 -24.66
CA ARG A 246 -7.57 8.06 -23.44
C ARG A 246 -6.88 7.44 -22.23
N ALA A 247 -6.43 6.20 -22.38
CA ALA A 247 -5.65 5.48 -21.36
C ALA A 247 -4.34 6.21 -21.01
N LYS A 248 -3.60 6.70 -22.02
CA LYS A 248 -2.40 7.51 -21.82
C LYS A 248 -2.68 8.82 -21.09
N ARG A 249 -3.78 9.50 -21.40
CA ARG A 249 -4.17 10.74 -20.69
C ARG A 249 -4.58 10.46 -19.26
N ALA A 250 -5.29 9.36 -18.99
CA ALA A 250 -5.67 8.96 -17.64
C ALA A 250 -4.44 8.63 -16.78
N ALA A 251 -3.50 7.84 -17.29
CA ALA A 251 -2.27 7.50 -16.57
C ALA A 251 -1.37 8.71 -16.30
N ARG A 252 -1.24 9.63 -17.27
CA ARG A 252 -0.49 10.88 -17.07
C ARG A 252 -1.14 11.80 -16.06
N ALA A 253 -2.47 11.85 -16.00
CA ALA A 253 -3.19 12.62 -14.99
C ALA A 253 -3.07 12.04 -13.58
N HIS A 254 -2.57 10.80 -13.43
CA HIS A 254 -2.18 10.26 -12.12
C HIS A 254 -0.81 10.78 -11.67
N PHE A 255 0.08 11.07 -12.63
CA PHE A 255 1.45 11.50 -12.38
C PHE A 255 1.60 13.00 -12.14
N ILE A 256 0.79 13.82 -12.83
CA ILE A 256 0.78 15.29 -12.77
C ILE A 256 -0.18 15.75 -11.69
#